data_AF-A0A963ZGC2-F1
#
_entry.id   AF-A0A963ZGC2-F1
#
_cell.length_a   1.000
_cell.length_b   1.000
_cell.length_c   1.000
_cell.angle_alpha   90.00
_cell.angle_beta   90.00
_cell.angle_gamma   90.00
#
_symmetry.space_group_name_H-M   'P 1'
#
loop_
_entity.id
_entity.type
_entity.pdbx_description
1 polymer ?
#
loop_
_entity_poly.entity_id
_entity_poly.type
_entity_poly.pdbx_seq_one_letter_code
_entity_poly.pdbx_strand_id
1 'polypeptide(L)'
;MHRRPSTYPLLTFSLIFLATLSVLCFGQETRIITMTGEEFRGTIVREGIDTILFKLKSGIELTVPRTSLRSIEYTTEPLPPAPYSDGAYFSLGGTVGTPSGFNLVVAGNFTREWGLRLSGLAIGVMNGIELDVVRQVDDSYPFEQSLFFGAGMFDVLGTQYYEGVGNFPEYKYWWYLAGGYIVNWHNLQGLFGLSIGTGDFFNPFPLAQIGYVHQFR
;
A
#
# COMPACT_ATOMS: atom_id res chain seq x y z
N MET A 1 14.45 -36.50 -15.16
CA MET A 1 15.17 -35.32 -15.68
C MET A 1 14.61 -34.08 -14.99
N HIS A 2 15.26 -33.58 -13.93
CA HIS A 2 14.80 -32.39 -13.20
C HIS A 2 15.19 -31.12 -13.98
N ARG A 3 14.20 -30.45 -14.59
CA ARG A 3 14.39 -29.10 -15.13
C ARG A 3 14.50 -28.13 -13.94
N ARG A 4 15.65 -27.46 -13.82
CA ARG A 4 15.82 -26.37 -12.85
C ARG A 4 14.83 -25.23 -13.20
N PRO A 5 14.05 -24.71 -12.24
CA PRO A 5 13.20 -23.56 -12.50
C PRO A 5 14.07 -22.34 -12.80
N SER A 6 13.68 -21.58 -13.84
CA SER A 6 14.41 -20.40 -14.30
C SER A 6 14.25 -19.25 -13.29
N THR A 7 15.36 -18.69 -12.83
CA THR A 7 15.47 -17.65 -11.78
C THR A 7 15.05 -16.24 -12.22
N TYR A 8 14.46 -16.08 -13.41
CA TYR A 8 14.14 -14.77 -13.97
C TYR A 8 12.89 -14.03 -13.44
N PRO A 9 11.86 -14.64 -12.80
CA PRO A 9 10.65 -13.90 -12.46
C PRO A 9 10.80 -12.97 -11.24
N LEU A 10 11.80 -13.21 -10.37
CA LEU A 10 12.00 -12.41 -9.16
C LEU A 10 12.56 -11.00 -9.47
N LEU A 11 13.48 -10.90 -10.43
CA LEU A 11 14.12 -9.63 -10.81
C LEU A 11 13.16 -8.64 -11.48
N THR A 12 12.26 -9.15 -12.34
CA THR A 12 11.25 -8.31 -13.01
C THR A 12 10.23 -7.75 -12.03
N PHE A 13 9.84 -8.51 -11.01
CA PHE A 13 8.88 -8.05 -10.01
C PHE A 13 9.45 -6.94 -9.12
N SER A 14 10.72 -7.04 -8.72
CA SER A 14 11.41 -6.00 -7.92
C SER A 14 11.51 -4.67 -8.67
N LEU A 15 11.77 -4.71 -9.98
CA LEU A 15 11.90 -3.52 -10.82
C LEU A 15 10.56 -2.81 -11.03
N ILE A 16 9.46 -3.55 -11.20
CA ILE A 16 8.11 -2.96 -11.31
C ILE A 16 7.71 -2.30 -9.99
N PHE A 17 8.00 -2.95 -8.85
CA PHE A 17 7.71 -2.43 -7.52
C PHE A 17 8.47 -1.12 -7.21
N LEU A 18 9.76 -1.04 -7.57
CA LEU A 18 10.54 0.20 -7.46
C LEU A 18 10.03 1.30 -8.41
N ALA A 19 9.63 0.93 -9.63
CA ALA A 19 9.13 1.89 -10.61
C ALA A 19 7.79 2.52 -10.16
N THR A 20 6.87 1.73 -9.61
CA THR A 20 5.60 2.25 -9.07
C THR A 20 5.79 3.16 -7.86
N LEU A 21 6.83 2.90 -7.04
CA LEU A 21 7.16 3.75 -5.89
C LEU A 21 7.64 5.15 -6.34
N SER A 22 8.34 5.24 -7.47
CA SER A 22 8.89 6.51 -7.97
C SER A 22 7.84 7.46 -8.59
N VAL A 23 6.69 6.93 -9.05
CA VAL A 23 5.65 7.72 -9.70
C VAL A 23 4.77 8.49 -8.71
N LEU A 24 4.82 8.16 -7.42
CA LEU A 24 3.99 8.78 -6.38
C LEU A 24 4.67 9.94 -5.63
N CYS A 25 5.94 10.24 -5.93
CA CYS A 25 6.70 11.33 -5.30
C CYS A 25 6.82 12.59 -6.19
N PHE A 26 5.93 12.79 -7.16
CA PHE A 26 5.86 14.08 -7.85
C PHE A 26 5.31 15.14 -6.88
N GLY A 27 6.23 15.85 -6.23
CA GLY A 27 5.90 16.96 -5.35
C GLY A 27 5.02 17.97 -6.07
N GLN A 28 3.89 18.33 -5.45
CA GLN A 28 2.93 19.25 -6.04
C GLN A 28 3.58 20.61 -6.30
N GLU A 29 3.43 21.11 -7.53
CA GLU A 29 3.89 22.46 -7.86
C GLU A 29 3.07 23.46 -7.03
N THR A 30 3.75 24.27 -6.25
CA THR A 30 3.20 25.28 -5.36
C THR A 30 3.73 26.64 -5.79
N ARG A 31 2.87 27.66 -5.73
CA ARG A 31 3.20 29.05 -5.95
C ARG A 31 3.13 29.79 -4.63
N ILE A 32 4.23 30.41 -4.24
CA ILE A 32 4.31 31.24 -3.03
C ILE A 32 4.35 32.69 -3.47
N ILE A 33 3.49 33.52 -2.88
CA ILE A 33 3.46 34.97 -3.10
C ILE A 33 3.88 35.63 -1.78
N THR A 34 4.94 36.41 -1.84
CA THR A 34 5.46 37.15 -0.68
C THR A 34 4.67 38.44 -0.42
N MET A 35 4.86 39.04 0.75
CA MET A 35 4.28 40.34 1.11
C MET A 35 4.77 41.48 0.20
N THR A 36 5.96 41.35 -0.39
CA THR A 36 6.50 42.30 -1.39
C THR A 36 5.91 42.09 -2.78
N GLY A 37 5.14 41.02 -2.99
CA GLY A 37 4.55 40.66 -4.28
C GLY A 37 5.45 39.80 -5.17
N GLU A 38 6.64 39.40 -4.70
CA GLU A 38 7.48 38.45 -5.41
C GLU A 38 6.85 37.06 -5.42
N GLU A 39 6.95 36.39 -6.57
CA GLU A 39 6.34 35.09 -6.79
C GLU A 39 7.39 34.01 -7.01
N PHE A 40 7.25 32.90 -6.29
CA PHE A 40 8.13 31.75 -6.40
C PHE A 40 7.32 30.51 -6.79
N ARG A 41 7.79 29.76 -7.78
CA ARG A 41 7.18 28.49 -8.22
C ARG A 41 8.13 27.34 -7.96
N GLY A 42 7.64 26.28 -7.33
CA GLY A 42 8.48 25.20 -6.83
C GLY A 42 7.69 24.16 -6.05
N THR A 43 8.35 23.43 -5.16
CA THR A 43 7.74 22.39 -4.33
C THR A 43 8.07 22.67 -2.87
N ILE A 44 7.08 22.55 -1.99
CA ILE A 44 7.33 22.58 -0.54
C ILE A 44 7.99 21.26 -0.14
N VAL A 45 9.21 21.34 0.39
CA VAL A 45 9.97 20.17 0.86
C VAL A 45 9.64 19.88 2.32
N ARG A 46 9.41 20.92 3.13
CA ARG A 46 9.08 20.81 4.55
C ARG A 46 8.33 22.05 5.05
N GLU A 47 7.26 21.84 5.80
CA GLU A 47 6.56 22.90 6.52
C GLU A 47 6.93 22.91 8.01
N GLY A 48 7.38 24.05 8.50
CA GLY A 48 7.54 24.34 9.92
C GLY A 48 6.50 25.36 10.40
N ILE A 49 6.50 25.60 11.72
CA ILE A 49 5.60 26.57 12.36
C ILE A 49 5.91 28.00 11.88
N ASP A 50 7.19 28.37 11.81
CA ASP A 50 7.60 29.75 11.45
C ASP A 50 8.21 29.88 10.04
N THR A 51 8.60 28.76 9.44
CA THR A 51 9.34 28.73 8.16
C THR A 51 8.87 27.61 7.26
N ILE A 52 9.09 27.79 5.96
CA ILE A 52 8.84 26.79 4.92
C ILE A 52 10.13 26.57 4.14
N LEU A 53 10.54 25.31 3.97
CA LEU A 53 11.63 24.94 3.05
C LEU A 53 11.04 24.70 1.67
N PHE A 54 11.38 25.57 0.73
CA PHE A 54 10.82 25.61 -0.61
C PHE A 54 11.90 25.35 -1.65
N LYS A 55 11.65 24.47 -2.60
CA LYS A 55 12.60 24.14 -3.67
C LYS A 55 12.11 24.66 -5.01
N LEU A 56 12.85 25.57 -5.62
CA LEU A 56 12.56 26.11 -6.94
C LEU A 56 12.80 25.06 -8.04
N LYS A 57 12.22 25.27 -9.22
CA LYS A 57 12.49 24.44 -10.42
C LYS A 57 13.96 24.42 -10.83
N SER A 58 14.72 25.45 -10.49
CA SER A 58 16.17 25.50 -10.68
C SER A 58 16.96 24.55 -9.76
N GLY A 59 16.29 23.91 -8.80
CA GLY A 59 16.92 23.07 -7.78
C GLY A 59 17.40 23.83 -6.54
N ILE A 60 17.29 25.16 -6.53
CA ILE A 60 17.66 26.00 -5.39
C ILE A 60 16.65 25.82 -4.27
N GLU A 61 17.15 25.62 -3.05
CA GLU A 61 16.34 25.55 -1.84
C GLU A 61 16.34 26.92 -1.12
N LEU A 62 15.15 27.34 -0.70
CA LEU A 62 14.87 28.60 -0.03
C LEU A 62 14.16 28.32 1.28
N THR A 63 14.67 28.86 2.37
CA THR A 63 13.95 28.89 3.64
C THR A 63 13.19 30.20 3.72
N VAL A 64 11.86 30.14 3.64
CA VAL A 64 11.00 31.33 3.61
C VAL A 64 10.26 31.47 4.94
N PRO A 65 10.41 32.59 5.67
CA PRO A 65 9.61 32.86 6.86
C PRO A 65 8.14 32.99 6.52
N ARG A 66 7.24 32.36 7.28
CA ARG A 66 5.79 32.49 7.06
C ARG A 66 5.32 33.94 7.17
N THR A 67 5.97 34.75 8.00
CA THR A 67 5.69 36.18 8.16
C THR A 67 5.97 37.00 6.90
N SER A 68 6.81 36.50 5.99
CA SER A 68 7.06 37.12 4.68
C SER A 68 6.08 36.67 3.60
N LEU A 69 5.18 35.74 3.90
CA LEU A 69 4.24 35.18 2.93
C LEU A 69 2.91 35.91 2.97
N ARG A 70 2.42 36.31 1.80
CA ARG A 70 1.08 36.83 1.60
C ARG A 70 0.09 35.70 1.37
N SER A 71 0.43 34.77 0.48
CA SER A 71 -0.38 33.60 0.17
C SER A 71 0.47 32.44 -0.36
N ILE A 72 -0.07 31.23 -0.19
CA ILE A 72 0.46 30.00 -0.78
C ILE A 72 -0.68 29.43 -1.64
N GLU A 73 -0.44 29.36 -2.94
CA GLU A 73 -1.37 28.82 -3.92
C GLU A 73 -0.85 27.46 -4.38
N TYR A 74 -1.59 26.41 -4.07
CA TYR A 74 -1.28 25.08 -4.56
C TYR A 74 -1.85 24.95 -5.99
N THR A 75 -1.02 24.53 -6.96
CA THR A 75 -1.40 24.51 -8.39
C THR A 75 -2.49 23.47 -8.68
N THR A 76 -2.61 22.47 -7.81
CA THR A 76 -3.81 21.66 -7.61
C THR A 76 -4.51 22.21 -6.38
N GLU A 77 -5.85 22.38 -6.41
CA GLU A 77 -6.62 22.79 -5.23
C GLU A 77 -6.05 22.11 -3.98
N PRO A 78 -5.68 22.86 -2.92
CA PRO A 78 -5.29 22.23 -1.69
C PRO A 78 -6.44 21.31 -1.33
N LEU A 79 -6.18 20.01 -1.34
CA LEU A 79 -7.14 19.02 -0.87
C LEU A 79 -7.61 19.57 0.48
N PRO A 80 -8.94 19.71 0.69
CA PRO A 80 -9.46 20.27 1.93
C PRO A 80 -8.72 19.55 3.07
N PRO A 81 -8.26 20.29 4.10
CA PRO A 81 -7.48 19.69 5.19
C PRO A 81 -8.20 18.41 5.58
N ALA A 82 -7.49 17.28 5.39
CA ALA A 82 -8.13 15.97 5.44
C ALA A 82 -9.01 15.95 6.70
N PRO A 83 -10.32 15.70 6.59
CA PRO A 83 -11.26 15.87 7.72
C PRO A 83 -11.02 14.85 8.84
N TYR A 84 -9.90 14.14 8.82
CA TYR A 84 -9.64 12.98 9.61
C TYR A 84 -9.05 13.37 10.96
N SER A 85 -9.86 13.06 11.97
CA SER A 85 -9.57 13.21 13.38
C SER A 85 -8.25 12.54 13.74
N ASP A 86 -7.55 13.06 14.75
CA ASP A 86 -6.38 12.45 15.40
C ASP A 86 -6.71 11.12 16.12
N GLY A 87 -7.57 10.28 15.53
CA GLY A 87 -8.33 9.24 16.22
C GLY A 87 -8.25 7.86 15.58
N ALA A 88 -8.61 6.87 16.39
CA ALA A 88 -8.82 5.51 15.94
C ALA A 88 -9.98 5.44 14.96
N TYR A 89 -9.83 4.67 13.88
CA TYR A 89 -10.85 4.49 12.86
C TYR A 89 -10.96 3.03 12.43
N PHE A 90 -12.10 2.67 11.85
CA PHE A 90 -12.39 1.32 11.38
C PHE A 90 -12.48 1.30 9.86
N SER A 91 -12.27 0.14 9.24
CA SER A 91 -12.41 -0.03 7.80
C SER A 91 -13.00 -1.39 7.45
N LEU A 92 -13.82 -1.41 6.40
CA LEU A 92 -14.51 -2.60 5.91
C LEU A 92 -14.53 -2.61 4.39
N GLY A 93 -14.31 -3.76 3.80
CA GLY A 93 -14.56 -3.91 2.37
C GLY A 93 -14.21 -5.27 1.81
N GLY A 94 -14.07 -5.33 0.49
CA GLY A 94 -13.82 -6.57 -0.24
C GLY A 94 -12.64 -6.42 -1.19
N THR A 95 -11.80 -7.44 -1.26
CA THR A 95 -10.69 -7.51 -2.21
C THR A 95 -10.68 -8.83 -2.97
N VAL A 96 -9.97 -8.86 -4.09
CA VAL A 96 -9.64 -10.07 -4.82
C VAL A 96 -8.13 -10.33 -4.74
N GLY A 97 -7.75 -11.60 -4.60
CA GLY A 97 -6.36 -12.02 -4.42
C GLY A 97 -6.15 -12.91 -3.19
N THR A 98 -4.90 -13.10 -2.78
CA THR A 98 -4.52 -13.94 -1.63
C THR A 98 -4.92 -13.27 -0.31
N PRO A 99 -5.45 -13.98 0.71
CA PRO A 99 -5.42 -15.44 0.84
C PRO A 99 -6.57 -16.24 0.21
N SER A 100 -7.78 -15.71 -0.01
CA SER A 100 -8.95 -16.55 -0.37
C SER A 100 -9.54 -16.33 -1.77
N GLY A 101 -8.83 -15.66 -2.67
CA GLY A 101 -9.30 -15.31 -4.02
C GLY A 101 -10.31 -14.15 -4.00
N PHE A 102 -11.33 -14.21 -3.13
CA PHE A 102 -12.15 -13.10 -2.67
C PHE A 102 -12.00 -12.99 -1.16
N ASN A 103 -11.66 -11.81 -0.63
CA ASN A 103 -11.44 -11.60 0.79
C ASN A 103 -12.45 -10.56 1.31
N LEU A 104 -13.05 -10.83 2.47
CA LEU A 104 -13.63 -9.78 3.29
C LEU A 104 -12.48 -9.16 4.11
N VAL A 105 -12.38 -7.85 4.10
CA VAL A 105 -11.34 -7.10 4.82
C VAL A 105 -11.99 -6.32 5.94
N VAL A 106 -11.47 -6.51 7.15
CA VAL A 106 -11.83 -5.78 8.36
C VAL A 106 -10.55 -5.20 8.95
N ALA A 107 -10.48 -3.90 9.16
CA ALA A 107 -9.30 -3.27 9.74
C ALA A 107 -9.68 -2.23 10.80
N GLY A 108 -8.82 -2.08 11.80
CA GLY A 108 -8.94 -1.05 12.83
C GLY A 108 -7.59 -0.39 13.04
N ASN A 109 -7.54 0.93 12.92
CA ASN A 109 -6.39 1.73 13.30
C ASN A 109 -6.64 2.25 14.71
N PHE A 110 -5.76 1.89 15.64
CA PHE A 110 -5.90 2.27 17.06
C PHE A 110 -5.13 3.56 17.37
N THR A 111 -4.13 3.87 16.54
CA THR A 111 -3.37 5.12 16.54
C THR A 111 -3.24 5.60 15.10
N ARG A 112 -2.77 6.85 14.91
CA ARG A 112 -2.47 7.38 13.58
C ARG A 112 -1.43 6.54 12.82
N GLU A 113 -0.55 5.86 13.53
CA GLU A 113 0.57 5.12 12.95
C GLU A 113 0.33 3.61 12.88
N TRP A 114 -0.56 3.04 13.70
CA TRP A 114 -0.66 1.59 13.87
C TRP A 114 -2.11 1.09 13.85
N GLY A 115 -2.29 -0.01 13.13
CA GLY A 115 -3.55 -0.73 13.02
C GLY A 115 -3.38 -2.23 12.92
N LEU A 116 -4.51 -2.92 12.96
CA LEU A 116 -4.64 -4.33 12.66
C LEU A 116 -5.59 -4.50 11.47
N ARG A 117 -5.30 -5.50 10.64
CA ARG A 117 -6.12 -5.86 9.49
C ARG A 117 -6.31 -7.37 9.47
N LEU A 118 -7.55 -7.80 9.32
CA LEU A 118 -7.93 -9.19 9.09
C LEU A 118 -8.51 -9.29 7.67
N SER A 119 -7.97 -10.18 6.86
CA SER A 119 -8.52 -10.46 5.53
C SER A 119 -8.68 -11.96 5.31
N GLY A 120 -9.77 -12.34 4.65
CA GLY A 120 -9.99 -13.74 4.30
C GLY A 120 -11.44 -14.06 4.04
N LEU A 121 -11.66 -15.29 3.61
CA LEU A 121 -12.96 -15.87 3.34
C LEU A 121 -12.80 -17.38 3.13
N ALA A 122 -13.88 -18.12 3.29
CA ALA A 122 -13.92 -19.55 2.97
C ALA A 122 -15.05 -19.80 1.97
N ILE A 123 -14.76 -19.66 0.67
CA ILE A 123 -15.74 -19.89 -0.40
C ILE A 123 -15.10 -20.64 -1.57
N GLY A 124 -15.63 -21.83 -1.85
CA GLY A 124 -15.37 -22.56 -3.09
C GLY A 124 -14.00 -23.24 -3.11
N VAL A 125 -13.17 -22.86 -4.08
CA VAL A 125 -11.90 -23.54 -4.39
C VAL A 125 -10.69 -22.92 -3.73
N MET A 126 -10.83 -21.78 -3.05
CA MET A 126 -9.72 -21.12 -2.35
C MET A 126 -10.25 -20.54 -1.04
N ASN A 127 -9.62 -20.93 0.06
CA ASN A 127 -9.98 -20.46 1.38
C ASN A 127 -8.73 -19.96 2.08
N GLY A 128 -8.88 -18.98 2.95
CA GLY A 128 -7.73 -18.50 3.70
C GLY A 128 -8.03 -17.30 4.56
N ILE A 129 -7.09 -17.01 5.45
CA ILE A 129 -7.16 -15.95 6.44
C ILE A 129 -5.77 -15.38 6.69
N GLU A 130 -5.69 -14.07 6.86
CA GLU A 130 -4.46 -13.33 7.06
C GLU A 130 -4.72 -12.22 8.09
N LEU A 131 -3.86 -12.17 9.10
CA LEU A 131 -3.83 -11.13 10.12
C LEU A 131 -2.56 -10.31 9.96
N ASP A 132 -2.72 -9.00 9.79
CA ASP A 132 -1.62 -8.05 9.61
C ASP A 132 -1.57 -7.03 10.74
N VAL A 133 -0.35 -6.74 11.19
CA VAL A 133 -0.02 -5.48 11.85
C VAL A 133 0.35 -4.48 10.77
N VAL A 134 -0.35 -3.35 10.77
CA VAL A 134 -0.21 -2.29 9.77
C VAL A 134 0.44 -1.08 10.41
N ARG A 135 1.46 -0.53 9.75
CA ARG A 135 2.08 0.75 10.10
C ARG A 135 1.83 1.77 9.00
N GLN A 136 1.11 2.84 9.31
CA GLN A 136 0.91 3.96 8.40
C GLN A 136 2.23 4.69 8.15
N VAL A 137 2.55 4.91 6.88
CA VAL A 137 3.74 5.67 6.44
C VAL A 137 3.33 7.09 6.04
N ASP A 138 2.24 7.21 5.28
CA ASP A 138 1.71 8.49 4.83
C ASP A 138 0.17 8.45 4.80
N ASP A 139 -0.47 9.54 5.18
CA ASP A 139 -1.93 9.67 5.31
C ASP A 139 -2.38 11.00 4.66
N SER A 140 -2.10 11.11 3.37
CA SER A 140 -2.34 12.29 2.56
C SER A 140 -3.59 12.09 1.71
N TYR A 141 -4.79 12.17 2.30
CA TYR A 141 -6.06 11.96 1.58
C TYR A 141 -6.06 12.72 0.24
N PRO A 142 -6.37 12.06 -0.88
CA PRO A 142 -7.07 10.77 -0.97
C PRO A 142 -6.18 9.53 -0.96
N PHE A 143 -4.90 9.70 -0.70
CA PHE A 143 -3.88 8.70 -0.92
C PHE A 143 -3.17 8.33 0.38
N GLU A 144 -3.09 7.03 0.65
CA GLU A 144 -2.56 6.50 1.89
C GLU A 144 -1.61 5.34 1.63
N GLN A 145 -0.57 5.26 2.45
CA GLN A 145 0.49 4.28 2.35
C GLN A 145 0.72 3.63 3.70
N SER A 146 0.78 2.31 3.72
CA SER A 146 1.08 1.56 4.94
C SER A 146 2.04 0.40 4.64
N LEU A 147 2.91 0.11 5.59
CA LEU A 147 3.64 -1.16 5.63
C LEU A 147 2.81 -2.17 6.40
N PHE A 148 2.89 -3.44 6.03
CA PHE A 148 2.27 -4.51 6.81
C PHE A 148 3.26 -5.63 7.10
N PHE A 149 3.07 -6.26 8.26
CA PHE A 149 3.70 -7.51 8.62
C PHE A 149 2.63 -8.42 9.22
N GLY A 150 2.50 -9.62 8.69
CA GLY A 150 1.37 -10.48 9.01
C GLY A 150 1.70 -11.96 9.02
N ALA A 151 0.71 -12.73 9.42
CA ALA A 151 0.72 -14.18 9.36
C ALA A 151 -0.61 -14.65 8.79
N GLY A 152 -0.56 -15.68 7.96
CA GLY A 152 -1.76 -16.20 7.33
C GLY A 152 -1.65 -17.67 6.97
N MET A 153 -2.78 -18.18 6.53
CA MET A 153 -2.86 -19.47 5.87
C MET A 153 -3.82 -19.38 4.69
N PHE A 154 -3.56 -20.15 3.65
CA PHE A 154 -4.56 -20.42 2.64
C PHE A 154 -4.46 -21.85 2.10
N ASP A 155 -5.60 -22.35 1.65
CA ASP A 155 -5.75 -23.60 0.93
C ASP A 155 -6.40 -23.35 -0.43
N VAL A 156 -5.98 -24.13 -1.43
CA VAL A 156 -6.57 -24.10 -2.77
C VAL A 156 -6.81 -25.52 -3.26
N LEU A 157 -8.01 -25.76 -3.79
CA LEU A 157 -8.36 -26.99 -4.46
C LEU A 157 -7.67 -27.00 -5.83
N GLY A 158 -6.62 -27.80 -5.93
CA GLY A 158 -5.90 -28.09 -7.16
C GLY A 158 -6.28 -29.44 -7.75
N THR A 159 -5.56 -29.80 -8.82
CA THR A 159 -5.58 -31.15 -9.38
C THR A 159 -4.16 -31.72 -9.37
N GLN A 160 -4.05 -32.97 -8.96
CA GLN A 160 -2.80 -33.72 -8.99
C GLN A 160 -2.93 -34.86 -10.00
N TYR A 161 -1.96 -34.95 -10.89
CA TYR A 161 -1.90 -36.01 -11.88
C TYR A 161 -1.18 -37.23 -11.30
N TYR A 162 -1.86 -38.36 -11.29
CA TYR A 162 -1.30 -39.66 -10.96
C TYR A 162 -1.12 -40.47 -12.24
N GLU A 163 0.13 -40.83 -12.54
CA GLU A 163 0.48 -41.62 -13.72
C GLU A 163 -0.31 -42.95 -13.72
N GLY A 164 -1.01 -43.23 -14.82
CA GLY A 164 -1.86 -44.42 -14.96
C GLY A 164 -3.25 -44.34 -14.33
N VAL A 165 -3.58 -43.28 -13.58
CA VAL A 165 -4.89 -43.15 -12.90
C VAL A 165 -5.66 -41.88 -13.31
N GLY A 166 -4.96 -40.78 -13.64
CA GLY A 166 -5.57 -39.52 -14.10
C GLY A 166 -5.47 -38.39 -13.08
N ASN A 167 -6.33 -37.37 -13.21
CA ASN A 167 -6.33 -36.18 -12.35
C ASN A 167 -7.29 -36.36 -11.18
N PHE A 168 -6.79 -36.14 -9.96
CA PHE A 168 -7.58 -36.17 -8.74
C PHE A 168 -7.57 -34.80 -8.06
N PRO A 169 -8.69 -34.36 -7.45
CA PRO A 169 -8.72 -33.15 -6.64
C PRO A 169 -7.80 -33.31 -5.44
N GLU A 170 -6.91 -32.34 -5.22
CA GLU A 170 -5.99 -32.30 -4.08
C GLU A 170 -5.98 -30.88 -3.50
N TYR A 171 -6.12 -30.77 -2.18
CA TYR A 171 -5.96 -29.48 -1.50
C TYR A 171 -4.49 -29.21 -1.27
N LYS A 172 -4.04 -28.05 -1.77
CA LYS A 172 -2.73 -27.49 -1.47
C LYS A 172 -2.86 -26.46 -0.38
N TYR A 173 -1.93 -26.42 0.55
CA TYR A 173 -1.96 -25.48 1.68
C TYR A 173 -0.68 -24.64 1.76
N TRP A 174 -0.78 -23.48 2.40
CA TRP A 174 0.32 -22.57 2.68
C TRP A 174 0.13 -21.92 4.04
N TRP A 175 1.08 -22.12 4.96
CA TRP A 175 1.17 -21.38 6.22
C TRP A 175 2.35 -20.44 6.14
N TYR A 176 2.17 -19.16 6.45
CA TYR A 176 3.18 -18.18 6.14
C TYR A 176 3.24 -16.99 7.09
N LEU A 177 4.42 -16.37 7.11
CA LEU A 177 4.63 -14.99 7.53
C LEU A 177 4.76 -14.12 6.28
N ALA A 178 4.24 -12.90 6.34
CA ALA A 178 4.20 -11.98 5.22
C ALA A 178 4.69 -10.59 5.61
N GLY A 179 5.23 -9.89 4.63
CA GLY A 179 5.52 -8.47 4.75
C GLY A 179 5.35 -7.78 3.40
N GLY A 180 4.93 -6.52 3.44
CA GLY A 180 4.71 -5.77 2.23
C GLY A 180 4.13 -4.39 2.46
N TYR A 181 3.34 -3.97 1.48
CA TYR A 181 2.90 -2.60 1.32
C TYR A 181 1.42 -2.54 0.94
N ILE A 182 0.72 -1.57 1.51
CA ILE A 182 -0.68 -1.24 1.21
C ILE A 182 -0.71 0.17 0.65
N VAL A 183 -1.29 0.32 -0.54
CA VAL A 183 -1.70 1.59 -1.13
C VAL A 183 -3.21 1.70 -0.99
N ASN A 184 -3.73 2.85 -0.60
CA ASN A 184 -5.15 3.16 -0.71
C ASN A 184 -5.35 4.49 -1.44
N TRP A 185 -6.21 4.51 -2.45
CA TRP A 185 -6.60 5.73 -3.16
C TRP A 185 -8.13 5.84 -3.23
N HIS A 186 -8.73 6.79 -2.51
CA HIS A 186 -10.20 6.93 -2.42
C HIS A 186 -10.94 5.62 -2.07
N ASN A 187 -10.39 4.82 -1.14
CA ASN A 187 -10.88 3.49 -0.76
C ASN A 187 -10.57 2.36 -1.77
N LEU A 188 -9.93 2.65 -2.91
CA LEU A 188 -9.36 1.62 -3.77
C LEU A 188 -8.03 1.16 -3.17
N GLN A 189 -8.04 -0.02 -2.56
CA GLN A 189 -6.89 -0.60 -1.87
C GLN A 189 -6.14 -1.58 -2.78
N GLY A 190 -4.82 -1.43 -2.84
CA GLY A 190 -3.89 -2.41 -3.39
C GLY A 190 -2.91 -2.86 -2.30
N LEU A 191 -2.77 -4.17 -2.10
CA LEU A 191 -1.80 -4.77 -1.20
C LEU A 191 -0.82 -5.60 -2.03
N PHE A 192 0.47 -5.43 -1.79
CA PHE A 192 1.53 -6.17 -2.46
C PHE A 192 2.58 -6.59 -1.44
N GLY A 193 2.97 -7.87 -1.43
CA GLY A 193 3.94 -8.36 -0.46
C GLY A 193 4.61 -9.66 -0.89
N LEU A 194 5.46 -10.15 0.01
CA LEU A 194 6.08 -11.45 -0.09
C LEU A 194 5.78 -12.23 1.19
N SER A 195 5.67 -13.54 1.04
CA SER A 195 5.49 -14.45 2.15
C SER A 195 6.55 -15.55 2.16
N ILE A 196 6.92 -15.99 3.35
CA ILE A 196 7.79 -17.13 3.60
C ILE A 196 7.06 -18.10 4.52
N GLY A 197 7.17 -19.39 4.23
CA GLY A 197 6.27 -20.34 4.87
C GLY A 197 6.55 -21.80 4.55
N THR A 198 5.61 -22.63 4.94
CA THR A 198 5.60 -24.08 4.73
C THR A 198 4.32 -24.52 4.05
N GLY A 199 4.43 -25.46 3.12
CA GLY A 199 3.31 -26.00 2.37
C GLY A 199 3.69 -26.28 0.92
N ASP A 200 2.72 -26.23 0.02
CA ASP A 200 2.84 -26.71 -1.36
C ASP A 200 3.28 -25.64 -2.37
N PHE A 201 3.64 -24.45 -1.88
CA PHE A 201 3.97 -23.29 -2.70
C PHE A 201 5.46 -22.96 -2.67
N PHE A 202 5.90 -22.18 -3.65
CA PHE A 202 7.29 -21.75 -3.74
C PHE A 202 7.60 -20.73 -2.65
N ASN A 203 8.84 -20.75 -2.15
CA ASN A 203 9.29 -19.88 -1.07
C ASN A 203 10.43 -18.98 -1.58
N PRO A 204 10.28 -17.64 -1.62
CA PRO A 204 9.14 -16.83 -1.15
C PRO A 204 7.95 -16.80 -2.13
N PHE A 205 6.73 -16.67 -1.63
CA PHE A 205 5.49 -16.57 -2.41
C PHE A 205 4.94 -15.13 -2.43
N PRO A 206 4.70 -14.51 -3.60
CA PRO A 206 4.15 -13.17 -3.70
C PRO A 206 2.68 -13.15 -3.28
N LEU A 207 2.33 -12.09 -2.56
CA LEU A 207 0.97 -11.80 -2.15
C LEU A 207 0.48 -10.56 -2.88
N ALA A 208 -0.76 -10.60 -3.32
CA ALA A 208 -1.41 -9.45 -3.93
C ALA A 208 -2.89 -9.45 -3.59
N GLN A 209 -3.42 -8.28 -3.24
CA GLN A 209 -4.85 -8.02 -3.16
C GLN A 209 -5.18 -6.70 -3.85
N ILE A 210 -6.34 -6.63 -4.49
CA ILE A 210 -6.90 -5.37 -5.00
C ILE A 210 -8.39 -5.33 -4.72
N GLY A 211 -8.91 -4.18 -4.29
CA GLY A 211 -10.34 -4.03 -4.10
C GLY A 211 -10.74 -2.73 -3.45
N TYR A 212 -11.93 -2.72 -2.88
CA TYR A 212 -12.52 -1.53 -2.27
C TYR A 212 -12.65 -1.74 -0.76
N VAL A 213 -12.00 -0.88 0.02
CA VAL A 213 -12.00 -0.91 1.49
C VAL A 213 -12.36 0.48 2.00
N HIS A 214 -13.60 0.61 2.47
CA HIS A 214 -14.13 1.86 2.99
C HIS A 214 -13.59 2.15 4.39
N GLN A 215 -13.11 3.37 4.61
CA GLN A 215 -12.63 3.83 5.90
C GLN A 215 -13.68 4.71 6.58
N PHE A 216 -14.08 4.33 7.80
CA PHE A 216 -15.02 5.05 8.65
C PHE A 216 -14.23 5.92 9.62
N ARG A 217 -13.88 7.12 9.18
CA ARG A 217 -13.08 8.11 9.92
C ARG A 217 -13.91 9.34 10.30
#